data_AF-A0A0D0CXL4-F1
#
_entry.id   AF-A0A0D0CXL4-F1
#
_cell.length_a   1.000
_cell.length_b   1.000
_cell.length_c   1.000
_cell.angle_alpha   90.00
_cell.angle_beta   90.00
_cell.angle_gamma   90.00
#
_symmetry.space_group_name_H-M   'P 1'
#
loop_
_entity.id
_entity.type
_entity.pdbx_description
1 polymer ?
#
loop_
_entity_poly.entity_id
_entity_poly.type
_entity_poly.pdbx_seq_one_letter_code
_entity_poly.pdbx_strand_id
1 'polypeptide(L)' 'EGPPEPRKCSHCLGDGTYRCPDCFGRPLFCTSCCREIHRTHPFHRVEQWMGTHFQESSLRL' A
#
# COMPACT_ATOMS: atom_id res chain seq x y z
N GLU A 1 20.32 5.64 -7.05
CA GLU A 1 19.48 4.56 -6.49
C GLU A 1 18.84 3.79 -7.63
N GLY A 2 19.01 2.47 -7.65
CA GLY A 2 18.32 1.62 -8.62
C GLY A 2 16.80 1.64 -8.36
N PRO A 3 15.97 1.27 -9.35
CA PRO A 3 14.55 1.12 -9.10
C PRO A 3 14.38 0.14 -7.93
N PRO A 4 13.63 0.51 -6.88
CA PRO A 4 13.38 -0.40 -5.76
C PRO A 4 12.77 -1.69 -6.31
N GLU A 5 13.21 -2.81 -5.75
CA GLU A 5 12.75 -4.19 -6.03
C GLU A 5 11.26 -4.27 -6.37
N PRO A 6 10.82 -5.28 -7.15
CA PRO A 6 9.42 -5.37 -7.57
C PRO A 6 8.49 -5.26 -6.36
N ARG A 7 7.82 -4.12 -6.25
CA ARG A 7 6.83 -3.87 -5.21
C ARG A 7 5.62 -4.70 -5.56
N LYS A 8 5.51 -5.87 -4.95
CA LYS A 8 4.38 -6.77 -5.21
C LYS A 8 3.33 -6.61 -4.14
N CYS A 9 2.08 -6.61 -4.57
CA CYS A 9 0.93 -6.70 -3.68
C CYS A 9 1.01 -8.01 -2.90
N SER A 10 0.92 -7.95 -1.57
CA SER A 10 0.98 -9.12 -0.69
C SER A 10 -0.22 -10.07 -0.87
N HIS A 11 -1.29 -9.64 -1.55
CA HIS A 11 -2.48 -10.46 -1.79
C HIS A 11 -2.53 -11.09 -3.18
N CYS A 12 -2.29 -10.29 -4.22
CA CYS A 12 -2.47 -10.74 -5.61
C CYS A 12 -1.17 -10.78 -6.43
N LEU A 13 -0.03 -10.43 -5.82
CA LEU A 13 1.28 -10.35 -6.49
C LEU A 13 1.36 -9.38 -7.68
N GLY A 14 0.33 -8.54 -7.87
CA GLY A 14 0.32 -7.42 -8.82
C GLY A 14 1.16 -6.24 -8.33
N ASP A 15 1.03 -5.08 -8.97
CA ASP A 15 1.81 -3.88 -8.64
C ASP A 15 1.40 -3.28 -7.28
N GLY A 16 2.32 -3.35 -6.31
CA GLY A 16 2.20 -2.79 -4.98
C GLY A 16 2.53 -1.30 -4.99
N THR A 17 1.51 -0.46 -4.82
CA THR A 17 1.66 1.01 -4.82
C THR A 17 1.43 1.60 -3.44
N TYR A 18 0.64 0.93 -2.61
CA TYR A 18 0.28 1.39 -1.27
C TYR A 18 0.98 0.55 -0.22
N ARG A 19 1.45 1.16 0.86
CA ARG A 19 1.86 0.47 2.09
C ARG A 19 0.93 0.87 3.23
N CYS A 20 0.69 -0.04 4.16
CA CYS A 20 -0.02 0.29 5.39
C CYS A 20 0.91 0.07 6.58
N PRO A 21 1.40 1.12 7.25
CA PRO A 21 2.26 0.99 8.43
C PRO A 21 1.54 0.39 9.65
N ASP A 22 0.21 0.51 9.73
CA ASP A 22 -0.60 -0.03 10.83
C ASP A 22 -0.90 -1.54 10.67
N CYS A 23 -0.86 -2.05 9.44
CA CYS A 23 -0.96 -3.48 9.20
C CYS A 23 0.31 -4.21 9.68
N PHE A 24 0.14 -5.38 10.31
CA PHE A 24 1.25 -6.19 10.76
C PHE A 24 2.19 -6.55 9.60
N GLY A 25 3.50 -6.35 9.80
CA GLY A 25 4.51 -6.62 8.77
C GLY A 25 4.63 -5.54 7.67
N ARG A 26 3.88 -4.42 7.78
CA ARG A 26 3.92 -3.29 6.84
C ARG A 26 3.77 -3.72 5.37
N PRO A 27 2.71 -4.47 5.03
CA PRO A 27 2.51 -5.04 3.71
C PRO A 27 2.33 -3.98 2.62
N LEU A 28 2.61 -4.40 1.39
CA LEU A 28 2.35 -3.62 0.18
C LEU A 28 1.08 -4.13 -0.50
N PHE A 29 0.29 -3.22 -1.04
CA PHE A 29 -0.97 -3.51 -1.71
C PHE A 29 -1.08 -2.76 -3.04
N CYS A 30 -1.72 -3.38 -4.02
CA CYS A 30 -2.26 -2.65 -5.16
C CYS A 30 -3.46 -1.81 -4.73
N THR A 31 -3.91 -0.87 -5.55
CA THR A 31 -5.06 0.01 -5.25
C THR A 31 -6.30 -0.79 -4.84
N SER A 32 -6.65 -1.85 -5.60
CA SER A 32 -7.86 -2.64 -5.36
C SER A 32 -7.79 -3.40 -4.03
N CYS A 33 -6.71 -4.16 -3.80
CA CYS A 33 -6.54 -4.90 -2.55
C CYS A 33 -6.47 -3.95 -1.34
N CYS A 34 -5.80 -2.80 -1.49
CA CYS A 34 -5.72 -1.79 -0.44
C CYS A 34 -7.13 -1.29 -0.06
N ARG A 35 -8.01 -1.01 -1.03
CA ARG A 35 -9.37 -0.55 -0.77
C ARG A 35 -10.22 -1.62 -0.09
N GLU A 36 -10.12 -2.87 -0.53
CA GLU A 36 -10.88 -3.98 0.03
C GLU A 36 -10.52 -4.24 1.50
N ILE A 37 -9.23 -4.34 1.80
CA ILE A 37 -8.73 -4.65 3.16
C ILE A 37 -9.02 -3.51 4.14
N HIS A 38 -8.84 -2.26 3.69
CA HIS A 38 -9.03 -1.10 4.56
C HIS A 38 -10.49 -0.62 4.60
N ARG A 39 -11.41 -1.22 3.83
CA ARG A 39 -12.85 -0.98 3.96
C ARG A 39 -13.35 -1.32 5.36
N THR A 40 -12.83 -2.39 5.97
CA THR A 40 -13.16 -2.79 7.34
C THR A 40 -12.21 -2.20 8.39
N HIS A 41 -11.16 -1.49 7.96
CA HIS A 41 -10.15 -0.86 8.82
C HIS A 41 -9.93 0.61 8.46
N PRO A 42 -10.97 1.47 8.54
CA PRO A 42 -10.94 2.84 8.03
C PRO A 42 -9.98 3.78 8.81
N PHE A 43 -9.49 3.36 9.97
CA PHE A 43 -8.58 4.13 10.81
C PHE A 43 -7.10 3.83 10.54
N HIS A 44 -6.79 2.80 9.75
CA HIS A 44 -5.42 2.54 9.33
C HIS A 44 -4.95 3.64 8.40
N ARG A 45 -3.73 4.12 8.64
CA ARG A 45 -3.06 5.02 7.72
C ARG A 45 -2.51 4.19 6.58
N VAL A 46 -2.59 4.76 5.39
CA VAL A 46 -1.97 4.17 4.20
C VAL A 46 -1.08 5.22 3.57
N GLU A 47 0.00 4.76 2.96
CA GLU A 47 0.96 5.62 2.31
C GLU A 47 1.12 5.16 0.86
N GLN A 48 1.12 6.10 -0.08
CA GLN A 48 1.27 5.83 -1.49
C GLN A 48 2.71 6.07 -1.93
N TRP A 49 3.22 5.22 -2.81
CA TRP A 49 4.51 5.46 -3.46
C TRP A 49 4.43 6.59 -4.48
N MET A 50 5.27 7.61 -4.31
CA MET A 50 5.35 8.80 -5.16
C MET A 50 6.51 8.75 -6.17
N GLY A 51 7.11 7.57 -6.39
CA GLY A 51 8.27 7.40 -7.27
C GLY A 51 9.62 7.47 -6.53
N THR A 52 9.72 8.26 -5.46
CA THR A 52 10.94 8.41 -4.65
C THR A 52 10.75 8.05 -3.17
N HIS A 53 9.57 8.29 -2.62
CA HIS A 53 9.24 8.02 -1.24
C HIS A 53 7.77 7.63 -1.11
N PHE A 54 7.42 7.11 0.07
CA PHE A 54 6.02 6.91 0.44
C PHE A 54 5.53 8.12 1.21
N GLN A 55 4.33 8.58 0.88
CA GLN A 55 3.67 9.70 1.52
C GLN A 55 2.29 9.28 2.02
N GLU A 56 1.87 9.80 3.18
CA GLU A 56 0.53 9.57 3.72
C GLU A 56 -0.54 9.91 2.68
N SER A 57 -1.45 8.97 2.47
CA SER A 57 -2.52 9.07 1.50
C SER A 57 -3.81 8.68 2.18
N SER A 58 -4.85 9.48 1.97
CA SER A 58 -6.21 9.01 2.23
C SER A 58 -6.63 8.22 1.00
N LEU A 59 -6.49 6.89 1.07
CA LEU A 59 -7.14 6.05 0.08
C LEU A 59 -8.64 6.29 0.23
N ARG A 60 -9.26 6.94 -0.76
CA ARG A 60 -10.72 7.04 -0.80
C ARG A 60 -11.25 5.62 -1.01
N LEU A 61 -11.74 5.02 0.07
CA LEU A 61 -12.32 3.68 0.11
C LEU A 61 -13.52 3.60 -0.83
#